data_AF-A0A9X5ANZ9-F1
#
_entry.id   AF-A0A9X5ANZ9-F1
#
_cell.length_a   1.000
_cell.length_b   1.000
_cell.length_c   1.000
_cell.angle_alpha   90.00
_cell.angle_beta   90.00
_cell.angle_gamma   90.00
#
_symmetry.space_group_name_H-M   'P 1'
#
loop_
_entity.id
_entity.type
_entity.pdbx_description
1 polymer ?
#
loop_
_entity_poly.entity_id
_entity_poly.type
_entity_poly.pdbx_seq_one_letter_code
_entity_poly.pdbx_strand_id
1 'polypeptide(L)'
;MVSTSSFIMMGITCFVCFIVPLVLIWWLRKRYQASITSFLTGMIAFVVAVQVIEAPINYYFLVVNGNTSSWLTQPVIYSLYGGLMAGIFEETARYLCFRFCLKKQTRLQDSLSYGVGHGGIEAMLIVGTTYISNIVISLFINHGLIENLGFSTALEQSITEQLTMVSPIIFGVAGYERLMTLIIQIGLSVLVFKAVRERKIKYYLFAILLHASLDLPAALYQLGKVNLIATEGLVTLFAIGFLVFIFRQIKRYKEDLSIPEDQELQKYQKAGY
;
A
#
# COMPACT_ATOMS: atom_id res chain seq x y z
N MET A 1 17.41 -0.44 27.10
CA MET A 1 16.29 -1.40 26.93
C MET A 1 15.20 -0.76 26.10
N VAL A 2 14.53 -1.54 25.26
CA VAL A 2 13.35 -1.12 24.51
C VAL A 2 12.16 -1.04 25.47
N SER A 3 11.47 0.10 25.45
CA SER A 3 10.37 0.39 26.37
C SER A 3 9.11 -0.43 26.05
N THR A 4 8.28 -0.70 27.06
CA THR A 4 6.95 -1.32 26.87
C THR A 4 6.09 -0.52 25.89
N SER A 5 6.16 0.82 25.94
CA SER A 5 5.44 1.69 25.01
C SER A 5 5.88 1.48 23.56
N SER A 6 7.17 1.24 23.31
CA SER A 6 7.68 0.91 21.98
C SER A 6 7.09 -0.41 21.48
N PHE A 7 7.04 -1.44 22.33
CA PHE A 7 6.40 -2.72 21.99
C PHE A 7 4.92 -2.57 21.64
N ILE A 8 4.17 -1.78 22.42
CA ILE A 8 2.75 -1.53 22.16
C ILE A 8 2.57 -0.86 20.79
N MET A 9 3.36 0.19 20.51
CA MET A 9 3.26 0.91 19.25
C MET A 9 3.67 0.06 18.04
N MET A 10 4.73 -0.75 18.17
CA MET A 10 5.10 -1.71 17.14
C MET A 10 4.01 -2.77 16.92
N GLY A 11 3.39 -3.26 18.00
CA GLY A 11 2.27 -4.20 17.94
C GLY A 11 1.04 -3.61 17.24
N ILE A 12 0.71 -2.34 17.50
CA ILE A 12 -0.36 -1.62 16.80
C ILE A 12 -0.06 -1.53 15.31
N THR A 13 1.17 -1.18 14.93
CA THR A 13 1.60 -1.12 13.52
C THR A 13 1.49 -2.48 12.84
N CYS A 14 1.94 -3.56 13.48
CA CYS A 14 1.72 -4.92 12.97
C CYS A 14 0.23 -5.24 12.80
N PHE A 15 -0.61 -4.90 13.79
CA PHE A 15 -2.05 -5.12 13.70
C PHE A 15 -2.65 -4.40 12.49
N VAL A 16 -2.27 -3.14 12.28
CA VAL A 16 -2.71 -2.37 11.11
C VAL A 16 -2.31 -3.07 9.82
N CYS A 17 -1.03 -3.42 9.66
CA CYS A 17 -0.52 -3.98 8.41
C CYS A 17 -1.15 -5.34 8.07
N PHE A 18 -1.36 -6.21 9.06
CA PHE A 18 -1.83 -7.58 8.81
C PHE A 18 -3.34 -7.74 8.94
N ILE A 19 -3.97 -7.11 9.94
CA ILE A 19 -5.37 -7.40 10.29
C ILE A 19 -6.34 -6.51 9.53
N VAL A 20 -6.05 -5.21 9.37
CA VAL A 20 -6.97 -4.26 8.74
C VAL A 20 -7.33 -4.65 7.30
N PRO A 21 -6.38 -5.02 6.41
CA PRO A 21 -6.73 -5.45 5.06
C PRO A 21 -7.61 -6.70 5.04
N LEU A 22 -7.36 -7.67 5.94
CA LEU A 22 -8.13 -8.91 6.04
C LEU A 22 -9.55 -8.68 6.53
N VAL A 23 -9.73 -7.81 7.54
CA VAL A 23 -11.05 -7.40 8.03
C VAL A 23 -11.81 -6.66 6.93
N LEU A 24 -11.13 -5.78 6.18
CA LEU A 24 -11.75 -4.99 5.14
C LEU A 24 -12.24 -5.85 3.96
N ILE A 25 -11.43 -6.82 3.49
CA ILE A 25 -11.88 -7.74 2.43
C ILE A 25 -13.00 -8.66 2.92
N TRP A 26 -12.93 -9.15 4.17
CA TRP A 26 -14.02 -9.92 4.77
C TRP A 26 -15.32 -9.13 4.79
N TRP A 27 -15.27 -7.86 5.22
CA TRP A 27 -16.43 -6.98 5.26
C TRP A 27 -16.97 -6.67 3.86
N LEU A 28 -16.11 -6.32 2.90
CA LEU A 28 -16.50 -6.06 1.50
C LEU A 28 -17.17 -7.28 0.87
N ARG A 29 -16.66 -8.49 1.14
CA ARG A 29 -17.25 -9.73 0.65
C ARG A 29 -18.62 -10.00 1.27
N LYS A 30 -18.72 -9.87 2.60
CA LYS A 30 -19.97 -10.09 3.34
C LYS A 30 -21.05 -9.10 2.92
N ARG A 31 -20.67 -7.85 2.63
CA ARG A 31 -21.63 -6.76 2.33
C ARG A 31 -21.97 -6.63 0.85
N TYR A 32 -21.01 -6.80 -0.06
CA TYR A 32 -21.17 -6.48 -1.50
C TYR A 32 -20.78 -7.61 -2.45
N GLN A 33 -20.50 -8.82 -1.93
CA GLN A 33 -20.00 -9.96 -2.72
C GLN A 33 -18.77 -9.59 -3.58
N ALA A 34 -17.87 -8.81 -2.98
CA ALA A 34 -16.62 -8.41 -3.62
C ALA A 34 -15.77 -9.64 -4.00
N SER A 35 -15.18 -9.62 -5.19
CA SER A 35 -14.42 -10.74 -5.75
C SER A 35 -13.10 -10.99 -5.01
N ILE A 36 -12.91 -12.21 -4.47
CA ILE A 36 -11.61 -12.65 -3.95
C ILE A 36 -10.56 -12.75 -5.06
N THR A 37 -10.98 -13.09 -6.28
CA THR A 37 -10.06 -13.11 -7.42
C THR A 37 -9.46 -11.72 -7.64
N SER A 38 -10.23 -10.65 -7.47
CA SER A 38 -9.71 -9.28 -7.58
C SER A 38 -8.72 -8.96 -6.47
N PHE A 39 -9.03 -9.34 -5.22
CA PHE A 39 -8.13 -9.19 -4.07
C PHE A 39 -6.79 -9.89 -4.31
N LEU A 40 -6.80 -11.18 -4.66
CA LEU A 40 -5.59 -11.94 -4.93
C LEU A 40 -4.82 -11.40 -6.14
N THR A 41 -5.51 -10.95 -7.18
CA THR A 41 -4.87 -10.32 -8.34
C THR A 41 -4.17 -9.02 -7.94
N GLY A 42 -4.77 -8.21 -7.06
CA GLY A 42 -4.13 -7.01 -6.51
C GLY A 42 -2.86 -7.33 -5.73
N MET A 43 -2.89 -8.38 -4.90
CA MET A 43 -1.70 -8.82 -4.17
C MET A 43 -0.57 -9.25 -5.13
N ILE A 44 -0.89 -10.09 -6.10
CA ILE A 44 0.09 -10.60 -7.08
C ILE A 44 0.64 -9.46 -7.93
N ALA A 45 -0.21 -8.53 -8.36
CA ALA A 45 0.19 -7.41 -9.20
C ALA A 45 1.22 -6.52 -8.52
N PHE A 46 1.03 -6.19 -7.23
CA PHE A 46 2.02 -5.43 -6.47
C PHE A 46 3.35 -6.17 -6.40
N VAL A 47 3.34 -7.45 -5.99
CA VAL A 47 4.57 -8.25 -5.86
C VAL A 47 5.33 -8.33 -7.18
N VAL A 48 4.63 -8.62 -8.28
CA VAL A 48 5.26 -8.71 -9.60
C VAL A 48 5.77 -7.34 -10.06
N ALA A 49 4.95 -6.29 -9.96
CA ALA A 49 5.32 -4.96 -10.43
C ALA A 49 6.53 -4.41 -9.69
N VAL A 50 6.48 -4.41 -8.35
CA VAL A 50 7.47 -3.73 -7.51
C VAL A 50 8.67 -4.63 -7.23
N GLN A 51 8.44 -5.85 -6.72
CA GLN A 51 9.53 -6.71 -6.24
C GLN A 51 10.25 -7.45 -7.35
N VAL A 52 9.55 -7.79 -8.44
CA VAL A 52 10.13 -8.59 -9.54
C VAL A 52 10.60 -7.72 -10.70
N ILE A 53 9.86 -6.67 -11.08
CA ILE A 53 10.17 -5.86 -12.26
C ILE A 53 10.86 -4.55 -11.88
N GLU A 54 10.27 -3.75 -11.00
CA GLU A 54 10.79 -2.43 -10.66
C GLU A 54 12.12 -2.51 -9.89
N ALA A 55 12.23 -3.39 -8.88
CA ALA A 55 13.42 -3.54 -8.06
C ALA A 55 14.73 -3.75 -8.85
N PRO A 56 14.85 -4.70 -9.80
CA PRO A 56 16.08 -4.85 -10.58
C PRO A 56 16.36 -3.66 -11.51
N ILE A 57 15.31 -2.97 -11.99
CA ILE A 57 15.48 -1.75 -12.80
C ILE A 57 16.04 -0.63 -11.94
N ASN A 58 15.46 -0.40 -10.76
CA ASN A 58 15.96 0.57 -9.78
C ASN A 58 17.40 0.24 -9.38
N TYR A 59 17.73 -1.03 -9.11
CA TYR A 59 19.10 -1.44 -8.81
C TYR A 59 20.09 -1.11 -9.94
N TYR A 60 19.71 -1.37 -11.20
CA TYR A 60 20.55 -1.04 -12.34
C TYR A 60 20.82 0.48 -12.43
N PHE A 61 19.78 1.31 -12.34
CA PHE A 61 19.92 2.76 -12.50
C PHE A 61 20.56 3.45 -11.29
N LEU A 62 20.29 2.99 -10.08
CA LEU A 62 20.77 3.61 -8.84
C LEU A 62 22.16 3.13 -8.44
N VAL A 63 22.57 1.91 -8.83
CA VAL A 63 23.82 1.30 -8.37
C VAL A 63 24.77 0.94 -9.51
N VAL A 64 24.28 0.20 -10.53
CA VAL A 64 25.16 -0.40 -11.55
C VAL A 64 25.64 0.61 -12.60
N ASN A 65 24.73 1.46 -13.08
CA ASN A 65 25.05 2.42 -14.14
C ASN A 65 25.64 3.69 -13.54
N GLY A 66 26.97 3.84 -13.67
CA GLY A 66 27.72 4.97 -13.09
C GLY A 66 27.31 6.35 -13.59
N ASN A 67 26.82 6.45 -14.84
CA ASN A 67 26.29 7.71 -15.34
C ASN A 67 25.00 8.04 -14.61
N THR A 68 24.09 7.07 -14.48
CA THR A 68 22.80 7.34 -13.88
C THR A 68 22.81 7.43 -12.37
N SER A 69 23.70 6.70 -11.70
CA SER A 69 23.82 6.78 -10.25
C SER A 69 24.36 8.14 -9.80
N SER A 70 25.27 8.75 -10.57
CA SER A 70 25.93 10.02 -10.20
C SER A 70 24.95 11.17 -9.90
N TRP A 71 24.04 11.46 -10.84
CA TRP A 71 22.99 12.47 -10.71
C TRP A 71 21.75 12.02 -9.90
N LEU A 72 21.48 10.71 -9.77
CA LEU A 72 20.42 10.17 -8.90
C LEU A 72 20.77 10.18 -7.41
N THR A 73 21.96 10.66 -7.03
CA THR A 73 22.28 11.01 -5.63
C THR A 73 21.60 12.30 -5.17
N GLN A 74 21.19 13.16 -6.09
CA GLN A 74 20.56 14.43 -5.72
C GLN A 74 19.16 14.20 -5.14
N PRO A 75 18.85 14.65 -3.91
CA PRO A 75 17.61 14.32 -3.21
C PRO A 75 16.32 14.56 -4.01
N VAL A 76 16.24 15.67 -4.73
CA VAL A 76 15.06 16.04 -5.54
C VAL A 76 14.94 15.13 -6.76
N ILE A 77 16.04 14.88 -7.47
CA ILE A 77 16.03 14.03 -8.67
C ILE A 77 15.73 12.58 -8.27
N TYR A 78 16.34 12.09 -7.19
CA TYR A 78 16.05 10.78 -6.60
C TYR A 78 14.56 10.61 -6.27
N SER A 79 13.98 11.59 -5.58
CA SER A 79 12.56 11.53 -5.18
C SER A 79 11.63 11.55 -6.40
N LEU A 80 11.91 12.40 -7.39
CA LEU A 80 11.15 12.47 -8.65
C LEU A 80 11.25 11.16 -9.44
N TYR A 81 12.44 10.59 -9.54
CA TYR A 81 12.65 9.31 -10.20
C TYR A 81 11.91 8.19 -9.48
N GLY A 82 12.14 8.03 -8.17
CA GLY A 82 11.55 6.96 -7.37
C GLY A 82 10.02 7.00 -7.39
N GLY A 83 9.41 8.16 -7.12
CA GLY A 83 7.95 8.29 -7.16
C GLY A 83 7.37 8.05 -8.56
N LEU A 84 8.04 8.51 -9.61
CA LEU A 84 7.58 8.26 -10.98
C LEU A 84 7.71 6.77 -11.36
N MET A 85 8.77 6.10 -10.93
CA MET A 85 8.96 4.67 -11.13
C MET A 85 7.84 3.88 -10.45
N ALA A 86 7.64 4.09 -9.14
CA ALA A 86 6.56 3.44 -8.39
C ALA A 86 5.19 3.68 -9.06
N GLY A 87 4.87 4.95 -9.37
CA GLY A 87 3.64 5.30 -10.07
C GLY A 87 3.48 4.64 -11.44
N ILE A 88 4.54 4.56 -12.26
CA ILE A 88 4.46 3.88 -13.56
C ILE A 88 4.24 2.38 -13.37
N PHE A 89 5.06 1.70 -12.57
CA PHE A 89 5.00 0.24 -12.47
C PHE A 89 3.71 -0.23 -11.80
N GLU A 90 3.33 0.38 -10.68
CA GLU A 90 2.13 -0.03 -9.94
C GLU A 90 0.84 0.27 -10.71
N GLU A 91 0.70 1.48 -11.27
CA GLU A 91 -0.51 1.83 -12.01
C GLU A 91 -0.61 1.08 -13.36
N THR A 92 0.53 0.80 -14.00
CA THR A 92 0.55 -0.01 -15.24
C THR A 92 0.09 -1.43 -14.93
N ALA A 93 0.64 -2.06 -13.89
CA ALA A 93 0.23 -3.41 -13.50
C ALA A 93 -1.27 -3.47 -13.21
N ARG A 94 -1.77 -2.49 -12.47
CA ARG A 94 -3.21 -2.33 -12.18
C ARG A 94 -4.06 -2.15 -13.43
N TYR A 95 -3.64 -1.30 -14.36
CA TYR A 95 -4.34 -1.10 -15.62
C TYR A 95 -4.39 -2.39 -16.44
N LEU A 96 -3.27 -3.11 -16.55
CA LEU A 96 -3.19 -4.39 -17.25
C LEU A 96 -4.07 -5.45 -16.57
N CYS A 97 -4.08 -5.53 -15.24
CA CYS A 97 -4.93 -6.44 -14.50
C CYS A 97 -6.42 -6.19 -14.77
N PHE A 98 -6.88 -4.94 -14.66
CA PHE A 98 -8.27 -4.61 -14.97
C PHE A 98 -8.63 -4.82 -16.44
N ARG A 99 -7.69 -4.56 -17.36
CA ARG A 99 -7.93 -4.71 -18.79
C ARG A 99 -7.93 -6.16 -19.25
N PHE A 100 -7.07 -7.00 -18.67
CA PHE A 100 -6.76 -8.33 -19.22
C PHE A 100 -7.03 -9.49 -18.26
N CYS A 101 -6.68 -9.37 -16.97
CA CYS A 101 -6.84 -10.45 -16.00
C CYS A 101 -8.25 -10.51 -15.40
N LEU A 102 -8.86 -9.34 -15.17
CA LEU A 102 -10.12 -9.17 -14.45
C LEU A 102 -11.29 -8.79 -15.37
N LYS A 103 -11.27 -9.29 -16.61
CA LYS A 103 -12.31 -8.98 -17.63
C LYS A 103 -13.74 -9.30 -17.19
N LYS A 104 -13.91 -10.26 -16.27
CA LYS A 104 -15.22 -10.68 -15.73
C LYS A 104 -15.66 -9.86 -14.51
N GLN A 105 -14.75 -9.08 -13.92
CA GLN A 105 -14.95 -8.32 -12.70
C GLN A 105 -15.13 -6.84 -13.05
N THR A 106 -16.35 -6.50 -13.43
CA THR A 106 -16.71 -5.19 -14.01
C THR A 106 -17.47 -4.28 -13.04
N ARG A 107 -17.57 -4.67 -11.76
CA ARG A 107 -18.30 -3.94 -10.73
C ARG A 107 -17.36 -3.13 -9.84
N LEU A 108 -17.83 -2.01 -9.29
CA LEU A 108 -17.05 -1.15 -8.41
C LEU A 108 -16.42 -1.90 -7.24
N GLN A 109 -17.15 -2.78 -6.54
CA GLN A 109 -16.62 -3.54 -5.41
C GLN A 109 -15.45 -4.45 -5.77
N ASP A 110 -15.32 -4.83 -7.04
CA ASP A 110 -14.18 -5.62 -7.51
C ASP A 110 -12.91 -4.76 -7.58
N SER A 111 -13.03 -3.48 -7.92
CA SER A 111 -11.90 -2.53 -7.82
C SER A 111 -11.57 -2.17 -6.38
N LEU A 112 -12.57 -2.03 -5.50
CA LEU A 112 -12.32 -1.89 -4.06
C LEU A 112 -11.54 -3.11 -3.55
N SER A 113 -11.99 -4.32 -3.87
CA SER A 113 -11.34 -5.58 -3.50
C SER A 113 -9.90 -5.67 -3.99
N TYR A 114 -9.66 -5.30 -5.27
CA TYR A 114 -8.30 -5.22 -5.82
C TYR A 114 -7.43 -4.27 -5.01
N GLY A 115 -7.92 -3.06 -4.73
CA GLY A 115 -7.22 -2.05 -3.96
C GLY A 115 -6.85 -2.51 -2.55
N VAL A 116 -7.77 -3.22 -1.87
CA VAL A 116 -7.49 -3.83 -0.55
C VAL A 116 -6.38 -4.88 -0.67
N GLY A 117 -6.39 -5.70 -1.72
CA GLY A 117 -5.34 -6.70 -1.95
C GLY A 117 -3.99 -6.07 -2.22
N HIS A 118 -3.94 -5.08 -3.11
CA HIS A 118 -2.73 -4.36 -3.49
C HIS A 118 -2.12 -3.60 -2.31
N GLY A 119 -2.87 -2.66 -1.71
CA GLY A 119 -2.38 -1.89 -0.56
C GLY A 119 -2.16 -2.74 0.69
N GLY A 120 -2.93 -3.84 0.83
CA GLY A 120 -2.76 -4.78 1.93
C GLY A 120 -1.44 -5.54 1.87
N ILE A 121 -1.09 -6.12 0.72
CA ILE A 121 0.19 -6.84 0.60
C ILE A 121 1.38 -5.88 0.69
N GLU A 122 1.24 -4.65 0.18
CA GLU A 122 2.25 -3.60 0.32
C GLU A 122 2.50 -3.31 1.81
N ALA A 123 1.44 -3.06 2.59
CA ALA A 123 1.54 -2.81 4.01
C ALA A 123 2.18 -4.00 4.77
N MET A 124 1.79 -5.24 4.43
CA MET A 124 2.34 -6.45 5.03
C MET A 124 3.84 -6.62 4.72
N LEU A 125 4.25 -6.48 3.45
CA LEU A 125 5.62 -6.76 3.01
C LEU A 125 6.60 -5.65 3.33
N ILE A 126 6.21 -4.38 3.23
CA ILE A 126 7.12 -3.25 3.44
C ILE A 126 7.25 -2.91 4.93
N VAL A 127 6.12 -2.77 5.62
CA VAL A 127 6.10 -2.30 7.02
C VAL A 127 5.85 -3.44 8.00
N GLY A 128 4.90 -4.34 7.71
CA GLY A 128 4.55 -5.43 8.61
C GLY A 128 5.73 -6.34 8.97
N THR A 129 6.47 -6.82 7.97
CA THR A 129 7.67 -7.64 8.17
C THR A 129 8.75 -6.91 8.97
N THR A 130 9.03 -5.65 8.64
CA THR A 130 9.98 -4.79 9.37
C THR A 130 9.62 -4.68 10.84
N TYR A 131 8.35 -4.49 11.16
CA TYR A 131 7.90 -4.33 12.54
C TYR A 131 7.85 -5.65 13.33
N ILE A 132 7.60 -6.78 12.66
CA ILE A 132 7.81 -8.11 13.25
C ILE A 132 9.30 -8.28 13.62
N SER A 133 10.21 -7.98 12.69
CA SER A 133 11.65 -8.04 12.92
C SER A 133 12.07 -7.12 14.07
N ASN A 134 11.57 -5.89 14.12
CA ASN A 134 11.86 -4.96 15.20
C ASN A 134 11.39 -5.47 16.57
N ILE A 135 10.22 -6.12 16.65
CA ILE A 135 9.74 -6.73 17.90
C ILE A 135 10.69 -7.86 18.32
N VAL A 136 11.05 -8.76 17.40
CA VAL A 136 11.97 -9.87 17.69
C VAL A 136 13.33 -9.34 18.16
N ILE A 137 13.93 -8.39 17.44
CA ILE A 137 15.22 -7.80 17.82
C ILE A 137 15.11 -7.06 19.17
N SER A 138 14.00 -6.36 19.42
CA SER A 138 13.76 -5.68 20.71
C SER A 138 13.73 -6.65 21.88
N LEU A 139 13.20 -7.87 21.68
CA LEU A 139 13.26 -8.93 22.69
C LEU A 139 14.71 -9.37 22.93
N PHE A 140 15.51 -9.55 21.88
CA PHE A 140 16.93 -9.90 22.01
C PHE A 140 17.72 -8.81 22.75
N ILE A 141 17.50 -7.53 22.42
CA ILE A 141 18.10 -6.38 23.13
C ILE A 141 17.76 -6.43 24.61
N ASN A 142 16.49 -6.62 24.96
CA ASN A 142 16.06 -6.60 26.36
C ASN A 142 16.57 -7.79 27.18
N HIS A 143 16.90 -8.91 26.54
CA HIS A 143 17.51 -10.07 27.19
C HIS A 143 19.05 -10.05 27.12
N GLY A 144 19.67 -9.04 26.52
CA GLY A 144 21.13 -8.99 26.33
C GLY A 144 21.66 -10.06 25.37
N LEU A 145 20.84 -10.50 24.42
CA LEU A 145 21.14 -11.60 23.49
C LEU A 145 21.42 -11.11 22.06
N ILE A 146 21.49 -9.81 21.81
CA ILE A 146 21.60 -9.26 20.44
C ILE A 146 22.82 -9.78 19.67
N GLU A 147 23.94 -10.03 20.35
CA GLU A 147 25.16 -10.61 19.77
C GLU A 147 24.91 -11.98 19.10
N ASN A 148 23.91 -12.74 19.57
CA ASN A 148 23.53 -14.04 19.00
C ASN A 148 22.92 -13.93 17.59
N LEU A 149 22.52 -12.72 17.16
CA LEU A 149 21.99 -12.48 15.82
C LEU A 149 23.11 -12.36 14.77
N GLY A 150 24.37 -12.27 15.17
CA GLY A 150 25.52 -12.26 14.25
C GLY A 150 25.62 -11.00 13.38
N PHE A 151 25.06 -9.89 13.83
CA PHE A 151 25.22 -8.60 13.16
C PHE A 151 26.65 -8.07 13.29
N SER A 152 27.08 -7.19 12.38
CA SER A 152 28.31 -6.43 12.59
C SER A 152 28.11 -5.47 13.77
N THR A 153 29.19 -5.16 14.48
CA THR A 153 29.14 -4.25 15.64
C THR A 153 28.52 -2.89 15.31
N ALA A 154 28.83 -2.34 14.14
CA ALA A 154 28.24 -1.09 13.65
C ALA A 154 26.72 -1.19 13.41
N LEU A 155 26.25 -2.31 12.85
CA LEU A 155 24.83 -2.53 12.61
C LEU A 155 24.07 -2.78 13.92
N GLU A 156 24.65 -3.55 14.82
CA GLU A 156 24.12 -3.81 16.15
C GLU A 156 23.91 -2.52 16.93
N GLN A 157 24.91 -1.64 16.96
CA GLN A 157 24.82 -0.34 17.60
C GLN A 157 23.71 0.52 16.98
N SER A 158 23.67 0.62 15.66
CA SER A 158 22.66 1.40 14.93
C SER A 158 21.23 0.93 15.21
N ILE A 159 20.98 -0.39 15.17
CA ILE A 159 19.66 -0.96 15.44
C ILE A 159 19.29 -0.76 16.91
N THR A 160 20.24 -0.95 17.83
CA THR A 160 20.01 -0.77 19.27
C THR A 160 19.63 0.68 19.58
N GLU A 161 20.35 1.65 19.03
CA GLU A 161 20.02 3.07 19.17
C GLU A 161 18.64 3.37 18.59
N GLN A 162 18.32 2.88 17.38
CA GLN A 162 17.02 3.08 16.75
C GLN A 162 15.85 2.51 17.58
N LEU A 163 16.02 1.35 18.22
CA LEU A 163 14.95 0.70 18.98
C LEU A 163 14.84 1.21 20.43
N THR A 164 15.90 1.78 21.00
CA THR A 164 15.93 2.20 22.41
C THR A 164 15.81 3.71 22.60
N MET A 165 16.29 4.53 21.66
CA MET A 165 16.38 5.99 21.82
C MET A 165 15.26 6.75 21.10
N VAL A 166 14.63 6.13 20.10
CA VAL A 166 13.54 6.75 19.33
C VAL A 166 12.26 6.79 20.15
N SER A 167 11.53 7.90 20.08
CA SER A 167 10.25 8.05 20.76
C SER A 167 9.25 6.96 20.33
N PRO A 168 8.59 6.26 21.28
CA PRO A 168 7.66 5.19 20.96
C PRO A 168 6.59 5.53 19.93
N ILE A 169 6.14 6.80 19.91
CA ILE A 169 5.08 7.25 18.99
C ILE A 169 5.49 7.09 17.52
N ILE A 170 6.79 7.20 17.20
CA ILE A 170 7.30 7.07 15.83
C ILE A 170 7.01 5.67 15.27
N PHE A 171 7.06 4.64 16.12
CA PHE A 171 6.65 3.28 15.73
C PHE A 171 5.18 3.20 15.35
N GLY A 172 4.31 3.94 16.04
CA GLY A 172 2.88 4.01 15.75
C GLY A 172 2.54 4.85 14.52
N VAL A 173 3.35 5.87 14.23
CA VAL A 173 3.20 6.71 13.02
C VAL A 173 3.34 5.87 11.75
N ALA A 174 4.22 4.88 11.71
CA ALA A 174 4.29 3.97 10.55
C ALA A 174 2.98 3.20 10.32
N GLY A 175 2.31 2.74 11.39
CA GLY A 175 0.98 2.13 11.28
C GLY A 175 -0.06 3.13 10.78
N TYR A 176 -0.03 4.36 11.29
CA TYR A 176 -0.89 5.43 10.80
C TYR A 176 -0.72 5.70 9.30
N GLU A 177 0.53 5.85 8.85
CA GLU A 177 0.88 6.04 7.44
C GLU A 177 0.30 4.91 6.59
N ARG A 178 0.44 3.65 7.03
CA ARG A 178 -0.11 2.48 6.32
C ARG A 178 -1.63 2.46 6.21
N LEU A 179 -2.36 3.00 7.19
CA LEU A 179 -3.82 3.18 7.05
C LEU A 179 -4.15 4.21 5.96
N MET A 180 -3.41 5.33 5.93
CA MET A 180 -3.63 6.38 4.94
C MET A 180 -3.26 5.89 3.53
N THR A 181 -2.14 5.19 3.37
CA THR A 181 -1.73 4.64 2.07
C THR A 181 -2.67 3.52 1.61
N LEU A 182 -3.23 2.70 2.50
CA LEU A 182 -4.25 1.72 2.13
C LEU A 182 -5.49 2.38 1.49
N ILE A 183 -5.96 3.49 2.08
CA ILE A 183 -7.07 4.28 1.52
C ILE A 183 -6.72 4.80 0.13
N ILE A 184 -5.51 5.33 -0.02
CA ILE A 184 -4.99 5.87 -1.28
C ILE A 184 -4.92 4.77 -2.34
N GLN A 185 -4.35 3.60 -2.03
CA GLN A 185 -4.23 2.47 -2.96
C GLN A 185 -5.60 1.95 -3.40
N ILE A 186 -6.59 1.93 -2.51
CA ILE A 186 -7.99 1.65 -2.87
C ILE A 186 -8.54 2.71 -3.83
N GLY A 187 -8.26 3.98 -3.55
CA GLY A 187 -8.69 5.10 -4.38
C GLY A 187 -8.08 5.09 -5.78
N LEU A 188 -6.77 4.84 -5.89
CA LEU A 188 -6.05 4.65 -7.16
C LEU A 188 -6.59 3.44 -7.91
N SER A 189 -6.90 2.34 -7.22
CA SER A 189 -7.58 1.18 -7.79
C SER A 189 -8.91 1.53 -8.46
N VAL A 190 -9.76 2.30 -7.77
CA VAL A 190 -11.03 2.78 -8.32
C VAL A 190 -10.81 3.72 -9.52
N LEU A 191 -9.79 4.58 -9.47
CA LEU A 191 -9.48 5.52 -10.55
C LEU A 191 -9.00 4.81 -11.83
N VAL A 192 -8.10 3.83 -11.71
CA VAL A 192 -7.62 3.05 -12.86
C VAL A 192 -8.70 2.12 -13.40
N PHE A 193 -9.51 1.52 -12.52
CA PHE A 193 -10.69 0.76 -12.93
C PHE A 193 -11.63 1.62 -13.77
N LYS A 194 -11.88 2.87 -13.36
CA LYS A 194 -12.66 3.84 -14.13
C LYS A 194 -12.01 4.15 -15.48
N ALA A 195 -10.68 4.22 -15.57
CA ALA A 195 -9.95 4.37 -16.84
C ALA A 195 -10.30 3.25 -17.82
N VAL A 196 -10.25 2.00 -17.35
CA VAL A 196 -10.55 0.80 -18.17
C VAL A 196 -12.02 0.73 -18.52
N ARG A 197 -12.92 0.94 -17.55
CA ARG A 197 -14.37 0.83 -17.74
C ARG A 197 -14.92 1.92 -18.66
N GLU A 198 -14.52 3.17 -18.46
CA GLU A 198 -14.96 4.29 -19.32
C GLU A 198 -14.15 4.40 -20.62
N ARG A 199 -13.12 3.57 -20.82
CA ARG A 199 -12.17 3.64 -21.96
C ARG A 199 -11.52 5.03 -22.10
N LYS A 200 -11.20 5.65 -20.96
CA LYS A 200 -10.61 7.00 -20.89
C LYS A 200 -9.24 6.93 -20.24
N ILE A 201 -8.21 6.84 -21.07
CA ILE A 201 -6.80 6.68 -20.63
C ILE A 201 -6.31 7.82 -19.73
N LYS A 202 -6.91 9.01 -19.82
CA LYS A 202 -6.57 10.16 -18.97
C LYS A 202 -6.66 9.86 -17.47
N TYR A 203 -7.57 8.98 -17.04
CA TYR A 203 -7.66 8.62 -15.61
C TYR A 203 -6.49 7.74 -15.17
N TYR A 204 -5.95 6.91 -16.07
CA TYR A 204 -4.75 6.12 -15.81
C TYR A 204 -3.51 7.01 -15.74
N LEU A 205 -3.33 7.93 -16.69
CA LEU A 205 -2.22 8.90 -16.62
C LEU A 205 -2.31 9.77 -15.37
N PHE A 206 -3.52 10.17 -14.98
CA PHE A 206 -3.73 10.91 -13.74
C PHE A 206 -3.43 10.08 -12.49
N ALA A 207 -3.71 8.76 -12.50
CA ALA A 207 -3.32 7.87 -11.41
C ALA A 207 -1.80 7.80 -11.24
N ILE A 208 -1.04 7.68 -12.34
CA ILE A 208 0.44 7.70 -12.30
C ILE A 208 0.94 8.98 -11.65
N LEU A 209 0.42 10.13 -12.07
CA LEU A 209 0.84 11.42 -11.53
C LEU A 209 0.47 11.59 -10.05
N LEU A 210 -0.73 11.15 -9.66
CA LEU A 210 -1.15 11.19 -8.26
C LEU A 210 -0.26 10.30 -7.39
N HIS A 211 -0.01 9.06 -7.82
CA HIS A 211 0.86 8.12 -7.13
C HIS A 211 2.26 8.70 -6.98
N ALA A 212 2.87 9.15 -8.08
CA ALA A 212 4.20 9.76 -8.03
C ALA A 212 4.25 10.97 -7.09
N SER A 213 3.20 11.81 -7.08
CA SER A 213 3.14 12.97 -6.19
C SER A 213 3.04 12.61 -4.71
N LEU A 214 2.47 11.45 -4.38
CA LEU A 214 2.31 10.94 -3.02
C LEU A 214 3.62 10.42 -2.43
N ASP A 215 4.49 9.89 -3.27
CA ASP A 215 5.78 9.32 -2.83
C ASP A 215 6.85 10.39 -2.61
N LEU A 216 6.71 11.57 -3.25
CA LEU A 216 7.68 12.66 -3.13
C LEU A 216 7.94 13.09 -1.67
N PRO A 217 6.92 13.40 -0.84
CA PRO A 217 7.14 13.80 0.55
C PRO A 217 7.75 12.68 1.40
N ALA A 218 7.39 11.43 1.13
CA ALA A 218 7.96 10.27 1.84
C ALA A 218 9.46 10.12 1.51
N ALA A 219 9.82 10.20 0.22
CA ALA A 219 11.22 10.17 -0.22
C ALA A 219 12.02 11.37 0.33
N LEU A 220 11.45 12.58 0.29
CA LEU A 220 12.10 13.77 0.83
C LEU A 220 12.25 13.74 2.35
N TYR A 221 11.32 13.11 3.08
CA TYR A 221 11.46 12.86 4.52
C TYR A 221 12.64 11.94 4.83
N GLN A 222 12.80 10.83 4.09
CA GLN A 222 13.94 9.93 4.23
C GLN A 222 15.29 10.62 3.97
N LEU A 223 15.27 11.66 3.12
CA LEU A 223 16.43 12.50 2.81
C LEU A 223 16.63 13.68 3.77
N GLY A 224 15.83 13.77 4.84
CA GLY A 224 15.89 14.84 5.85
C GLY A 224 15.50 16.22 5.33
N LYS A 225 14.78 16.31 4.20
CA LYS A 225 14.40 17.58 3.55
C LYS A 225 13.02 18.08 3.98
N VAL A 226 12.14 17.17 4.40
CA VAL A 226 10.80 17.48 4.92
C VAL A 226 10.65 16.82 6.29
N ASN A 227 9.91 17.45 7.21
CA ASN A 227 9.68 16.88 8.54
C ASN A 227 8.51 15.89 8.54
N LEU A 228 8.50 15.00 9.53
CA LEU A 228 7.48 13.95 9.67
C LEU A 228 6.05 14.50 9.66
N ILE A 229 5.78 15.58 10.39
CA ILE A 229 4.44 16.16 10.52
C ILE A 229 3.92 16.65 9.16
N ALA A 230 4.78 17.30 8.38
CA ALA A 230 4.43 17.79 7.05
C ALA A 230 4.17 16.62 6.08
N THR A 231 4.99 15.56 6.13
CA THR A 231 4.81 14.36 5.31
C THR A 231 3.49 13.65 5.65
N GLU A 232 3.26 13.33 6.93
CA GLU A 232 2.02 12.68 7.37
C GLU A 232 0.79 13.55 7.11
N GLY A 233 0.90 14.86 7.32
CA GLY A 233 -0.16 15.82 7.03
C GLY A 233 -0.57 15.80 5.56
N LEU A 234 0.40 15.75 4.63
CA LEU A 234 0.11 15.68 3.21
C LEU A 234 -0.53 14.33 2.84
N VAL A 235 0.05 13.22 3.28
CA VAL A 235 -0.48 11.87 3.02
C VAL A 235 -1.93 11.76 3.52
N THR A 236 -2.22 12.34 4.69
CA THR A 236 -3.57 12.41 5.26
C THR A 236 -4.54 13.21 4.39
N LEU A 237 -4.13 14.37 3.88
CA LEU A 237 -4.96 15.18 2.99
C LEU A 237 -5.32 14.42 1.70
N PHE A 238 -4.36 13.69 1.13
CA PHE A 238 -4.63 12.83 -0.02
C PHE A 238 -5.56 11.68 0.34
N ALA A 239 -5.36 11.01 1.47
CA ALA A 239 -6.24 9.95 1.93
C ALA A 239 -7.68 10.46 2.10
N ILE A 240 -7.89 11.64 2.69
CA ILE A 240 -9.20 12.29 2.78
C ILE A 240 -9.78 12.56 1.38
N GLY A 241 -8.98 13.08 0.46
CA GLY A 241 -9.38 13.30 -0.94
C GLY A 241 -9.84 12.01 -1.63
N PHE A 242 -9.09 10.92 -1.44
CA PHE A 242 -9.44 9.60 -1.97
C PHE A 242 -10.66 8.99 -1.29
N LEU A 243 -10.84 9.14 0.03
CA LEU A 243 -12.08 8.74 0.71
C LEU A 243 -13.29 9.43 0.08
N VAL A 244 -13.24 10.76 -0.06
CA VAL A 244 -14.33 11.53 -0.70
C VAL A 244 -14.57 11.05 -2.13
N PHE A 245 -13.50 10.80 -2.90
CA PHE A 245 -13.60 10.26 -4.25
C PHE A 245 -14.26 8.87 -4.29
N ILE A 246 -13.84 7.95 -3.42
CA ILE A 246 -14.41 6.59 -3.29
C ILE A 246 -15.90 6.69 -2.94
N PHE A 247 -16.27 7.50 -1.95
CA PHE A 247 -17.68 7.69 -1.59
C PHE A 247 -18.52 8.23 -2.75
N ARG A 248 -17.96 9.16 -3.55
CA ARG A 248 -18.62 9.64 -4.78
C ARG A 248 -18.78 8.54 -5.82
N GLN A 249 -17.79 7.67 -5.99
CA GLN A 249 -17.89 6.53 -6.91
C GLN A 249 -18.91 5.50 -6.40
N ILE A 250 -18.95 5.20 -5.10
CA ILE A 250 -19.96 4.34 -4.46
C ILE A 250 -21.38 4.83 -4.76
N LYS A 251 -21.61 6.14 -4.64
CA LYS A 251 -22.92 6.74 -5.00
C LYS A 251 -23.21 6.65 -6.49
N ARG A 252 -22.21 6.88 -7.34
CA ARG A 252 -22.36 6.85 -8.81
C ARG A 252 -22.60 5.45 -9.37
N TYR A 253 -21.95 4.44 -8.80
CA TYR A 253 -22.07 3.03 -9.20
C TYR A 253 -22.87 2.23 -8.16
N LYS A 254 -23.92 2.83 -7.60
CA LYS A 254 -24.75 2.20 -6.56
C LYS A 254 -25.34 0.86 -7.03
N GLU A 255 -25.68 0.77 -8.31
CA GLU A 255 -26.21 -0.45 -8.94
C GLU A 255 -25.19 -1.59 -8.93
N ASP A 256 -23.89 -1.31 -9.05
CA ASP A 256 -22.87 -2.36 -8.98
C ASP A 256 -22.84 -3.03 -7.60
N LEU A 257 -23.18 -2.28 -6.54
CA LEU A 257 -23.14 -2.71 -5.15
C LEU A 257 -24.38 -3.49 -4.73
N SER A 258 -25.40 -3.58 -5.58
CA SER A 258 -26.52 -4.47 -5.32
C SER A 258 -26.03 -5.92 -5.43
N ILE A 259 -26.51 -6.75 -4.51
CA ILE A 259 -26.33 -8.19 -4.64
C ILE A 259 -27.25 -8.60 -5.79
N PRO A 260 -26.74 -9.21 -6.87
CA PRO A 260 -27.60 -9.70 -7.94
C PRO A 260 -28.62 -10.64 -7.30
N GLU A 261 -29.91 -10.32 -7.44
CA GLU A 261 -30.96 -11.27 -7.09
C GLU A 261 -30.71 -12.53 -7.92
N ASP A 262 -30.64 -13.67 -7.24
CA ASP A 262 -30.45 -14.94 -7.89
C ASP A 262 -31.59 -15.13 -8.91
N GLN A 263 -31.22 -15.19 -10.19
CA GLN A 263 -32.18 -15.27 -11.28
C GLN A 263 -33.03 -16.55 -11.19
N GLU A 264 -32.50 -17.61 -10.57
CA GLU A 264 -33.30 -18.78 -10.23
C GLU A 264 -34.28 -18.48 -9.10
N LEU A 265 -33.83 -17.82 -8.03
CA LEU A 265 -34.70 -17.45 -6.91
C LEU A 265 -35.84 -16.52 -7.35
N GLN A 266 -35.58 -15.57 -8.26
CA GLN A 266 -36.62 -14.76 -8.89
C GLN A 266 -37.59 -15.59 -9.75
N LYS A 267 -37.09 -16.61 -10.46
CA LYS A 267 -37.95 -17.56 -11.19
C LYS A 267 -38.86 -18.33 -10.24
N TYR A 268 -38.32 -18.84 -9.12
CA TYR A 268 -39.10 -19.54 -8.10
C TYR A 268 -40.16 -18.61 -7.47
N GLN A 269 -39.76 -17.41 -7.08
CA GLN A 269 -40.68 -16.40 -6.51
C GLN A 269 -41.77 -15.96 -7.50
N LYS A 270 -41.46 -15.77 -8.79
CA LYS A 270 -42.47 -15.45 -9.83
C LYS A 270 -43.38 -16.62 -10.14
N ALA A 271 -42.91 -17.85 -9.95
CA ALA A 271 -43.71 -19.06 -10.12
C ALA A 271 -44.53 -19.43 -8.87
N GLY A 272 -44.44 -18.64 -7.79
CA GLY A 272 -45.24 -18.83 -6.57
C GLY A 272 -44.76 -19.95 -5.65
N TYR A 273 -43.50 -20.38 -5.79
CA TYR A 273 -42.84 -21.32 -4.89
C TYR A 273 -42.17 -20.62 -3.71
#